data_AF-A0A7X5TYS8-F1
#
_entry.id   AF-A0A7X5TYS8-F1
#
_cell.length_a   1.000
_cell.length_b   1.000
_cell.length_c   1.000
_cell.angle_alpha   90.00
_cell.angle_beta   90.00
_cell.angle_gamma   90.00
#
_symmetry.space_group_name_H-M   'P 1'
#
loop_
_entity.id
_entity.type
_entity.pdbx_description
1 polymer ?
#
loop_
_entity_poly.entity_id
_entity_poly.type
_entity_poly.pdbx_seq_one_letter_code
_entity_poly.pdbx_strand_id
1 'polypeptide(L)'
;MPETQGTPPGWFSDPLSGGLRWWDGRQWTEHRQPAAYAQSAPVSTGAQAPWFAEVQAAQAAHKRRTRWMALIAAVILVAGGIGWYFLAQNYTSPDWYQEGYDIGYHTPLVGSSVDGACDLALLGKIKLGDNPRLRRNRELRRGCVQGVLDYAREHKPLPTLK
;
A
#
# COMPACT_ATOMS: atom_id res chain seq x y z
N MET A 1 -50.95 1.87 -82.76
CA MET A 1 -50.89 2.89 -81.69
C MET A 1 -49.90 2.34 -80.67
N PRO A 2 -48.73 2.95 -80.41
CA PRO A 2 -47.81 2.38 -79.44
C PRO A 2 -48.33 2.69 -78.03
N GLU A 3 -48.76 1.65 -77.30
CA GLU A 3 -49.07 1.70 -75.86
C GLU A 3 -47.77 2.07 -75.14
N THR A 4 -47.64 3.30 -74.66
CA THR A 4 -46.51 3.70 -73.83
C THR A 4 -46.60 2.92 -72.52
N GLN A 5 -45.65 2.00 -72.33
CA GLN A 5 -45.50 1.18 -71.11
C GLN A 5 -45.10 2.10 -69.94
N GLY A 6 -46.05 2.91 -69.45
CA GLY A 6 -45.90 3.74 -68.26
C GLY A 6 -46.15 2.90 -67.01
N THR A 7 -45.48 3.26 -65.91
CA THR A 7 -45.73 2.65 -64.60
C THR A 7 -47.23 2.71 -64.30
N PRO A 8 -47.90 1.55 -64.07
CA PRO A 8 -49.33 1.54 -63.82
C PRO A 8 -49.65 2.28 -62.52
N PRO A 9 -50.87 2.83 -62.39
CA PRO A 9 -51.30 3.47 -61.15
C PRO A 9 -51.24 2.49 -59.98
N GLY A 10 -50.70 2.94 -58.84
CA GLY A 10 -50.48 2.08 -57.68
C GLY A 10 -49.76 2.77 -56.52
N TRP A 11 -49.61 2.03 -55.41
CA TRP A 11 -48.84 2.46 -54.25
C TRP A 11 -47.37 2.09 -54.40
N PHE A 12 -46.49 3.06 -54.20
CA PHE A 12 -45.04 2.88 -54.29
C PHE A 12 -44.35 3.54 -53.11
N SER A 13 -43.11 3.15 -52.81
CA SER A 13 -42.33 3.71 -51.70
C SER A 13 -41.99 5.18 -51.92
N ASP A 14 -42.26 6.02 -50.92
CA ASP A 14 -41.91 7.45 -50.93
C ASP A 14 -40.50 7.65 -50.35
N PRO A 15 -39.50 8.07 -51.16
CA PRO A 15 -38.14 8.25 -50.69
C PRO A 15 -37.99 9.41 -49.69
N LEU A 16 -38.98 10.31 -49.58
CA LEU A 16 -38.92 11.47 -48.67
C LEU A 16 -39.53 11.19 -47.29
N SER A 17 -40.59 10.38 -47.22
CA SER A 17 -41.35 10.16 -45.99
C SER A 17 -41.25 8.75 -45.41
N GLY A 18 -40.62 7.81 -46.13
CA GLY A 18 -40.49 6.41 -45.71
C GLY A 18 -41.79 5.60 -45.71
N GLY A 19 -42.90 6.21 -46.15
CA GLY A 19 -44.21 5.57 -46.31
C GLY A 19 -44.50 5.17 -47.76
N LEU A 20 -45.77 4.90 -48.08
CA LEU A 20 -46.22 4.66 -49.45
C LEU A 20 -46.92 5.90 -50.01
N ARG A 21 -46.66 6.24 -51.27
CA ARG A 21 -47.33 7.33 -52.00
C ARG A 21 -48.01 6.78 -53.25
N TRP A 22 -49.17 7.36 -53.60
CA TRP A 22 -49.96 6.92 -54.75
C TRP A 22 -49.48 7.57 -56.06
N TRP A 23 -49.20 6.74 -57.07
CA TRP A 23 -48.93 7.12 -58.45
C TRP A 23 -50.21 6.93 -59.28
N ASP A 24 -50.63 7.95 -60.04
CA ASP A 24 -51.86 7.90 -60.86
C ASP A 24 -51.63 7.40 -62.31
N GLY A 25 -50.40 7.00 -62.64
CA GLY A 25 -50.00 6.62 -63.99
C GLY A 25 -49.29 7.75 -64.76
N ARG A 26 -49.37 8.99 -64.28
CA ARG A 26 -48.72 10.18 -64.88
C ARG A 26 -47.89 10.98 -63.89
N GLN A 27 -48.32 11.07 -62.63
CA GLN A 27 -47.68 11.84 -61.57
C GLN A 27 -47.93 11.26 -60.17
N TRP A 28 -47.12 11.71 -59.20
CA TRP A 28 -47.32 11.41 -57.79
C TRP A 28 -48.45 12.27 -57.24
N THR A 29 -49.44 11.66 -56.60
CA THR A 29 -50.54 12.39 -55.95
C THR A 29 -50.23 12.69 -54.49
N GLU A 30 -51.00 13.56 -53.84
CA GLU A 30 -50.83 13.88 -52.41
C GLU A 30 -51.24 12.75 -51.45
N HIS A 31 -51.87 11.69 -51.95
CA HIS A 31 -52.25 10.55 -51.12
C HIS A 31 -51.01 9.79 -50.64
N ARG A 32 -50.80 9.84 -49.33
CA ARG A 32 -49.71 9.17 -48.61
C ARG A 32 -50.28 8.27 -47.54
N GLN A 33 -49.78 7.04 -47.48
CA GLN A 33 -49.99 6.15 -46.35
C GLN A 33 -48.80 6.28 -45.41
N PRO A 34 -49.04 6.54 -44.11
CA PRO A 34 -47.97 6.50 -43.13
C PRO A 34 -47.36 5.09 -43.15
N ALA A 35 -46.04 5.00 -43.07
CA ALA A 35 -45.39 3.74 -42.80
C ALA A 35 -46.03 3.16 -41.55
N ALA A 36 -46.57 1.94 -41.64
CA ALA A 36 -47.04 1.24 -40.47
C ALA A 36 -45.85 1.17 -39.51
N TYR A 37 -45.90 1.96 -38.44
CA TYR A 37 -44.95 1.86 -37.35
C TYR A 37 -44.98 0.40 -36.96
N ALA A 38 -43.87 -0.32 -37.14
CA ALA A 38 -43.76 -1.68 -36.66
C ALA A 38 -44.05 -1.60 -35.16
N GLN A 39 -45.27 -1.97 -34.77
CA GLN A 39 -45.67 -2.05 -33.38
C GLN A 39 -44.68 -3.04 -32.77
N SER A 40 -43.83 -2.52 -31.90
CA SER A 40 -42.86 -3.32 -31.17
C SER A 40 -43.67 -4.39 -30.45
N ALA A 41 -43.55 -5.65 -30.88
CA ALA A 41 -44.19 -6.74 -30.18
C ALA A 41 -43.76 -6.66 -28.70
N PRO A 42 -44.68 -6.82 -27.72
CA PRO A 42 -44.30 -6.83 -26.32
C PRO A 42 -43.27 -7.96 -26.15
N VAL A 43 -42.04 -7.58 -25.80
CA VAL A 43 -40.98 -8.53 -25.47
C VAL A 43 -41.46 -9.33 -24.26
N SER A 44 -41.88 -10.57 -24.51
CA SER A 44 -42.24 -11.53 -23.46
C SER A 44 -41.09 -11.64 -22.45
N THR A 45 -41.29 -11.10 -21.25
CA THR A 45 -40.34 -11.11 -20.13
C THR A 45 -40.09 -12.52 -19.55
N GLY A 46 -40.65 -13.57 -20.16
CA GLY A 46 -40.59 -14.96 -19.68
C GLY A 46 -39.35 -15.77 -20.08
N ALA A 47 -38.51 -15.27 -20.98
CA ALA A 47 -37.27 -15.96 -21.36
C ALA A 47 -36.08 -15.33 -20.61
N GLN A 48 -35.97 -15.60 -19.30
CA GLN A 48 -34.72 -15.36 -18.58
C GLN A 48 -33.66 -16.29 -19.17
N ALA A 49 -32.80 -15.74 -20.01
CA ALA A 49 -31.76 -16.52 -20.65
C ALA A 49 -30.76 -17.02 -19.57
N PRO A 50 -30.45 -18.33 -19.51
CA PRO A 50 -29.73 -18.96 -18.40
C PRO A 50 -28.33 -18.37 -18.16
N TRP A 51 -27.72 -17.76 -19.18
CA TRP A 51 -26.41 -17.11 -19.08
C TRP A 51 -26.40 -15.92 -18.11
N PHE A 52 -27.52 -15.24 -17.86
CA PHE A 52 -27.56 -14.16 -16.84
C PHE A 52 -27.39 -14.71 -15.41
N ALA A 53 -27.93 -15.90 -15.13
CA ALA A 53 -27.77 -16.54 -13.83
C ALA A 53 -26.32 -17.01 -13.63
N GLU A 54 -25.70 -17.54 -14.69
CA GLU A 54 -24.28 -17.94 -14.69
C GLU A 54 -23.35 -16.74 -14.49
N VAL A 55 -23.59 -15.63 -15.18
CA VAL A 55 -22.81 -14.39 -15.01
C VAL A 55 -22.95 -13.83 -13.59
N GLN A 56 -24.17 -13.82 -13.03
CA GLN A 56 -24.39 -13.36 -11.66
C GLN A 56 -23.73 -14.27 -10.61
N ALA A 57 -23.75 -15.59 -10.80
CA ALA A 57 -23.07 -16.54 -9.91
C ALA A 57 -21.54 -16.37 -9.95
N ALA A 58 -20.97 -16.16 -11.14
CA ALA A 58 -19.53 -15.89 -11.30
C ALA A 58 -19.11 -14.57 -10.63
N GLN A 59 -19.92 -13.51 -10.77
CA GLN A 59 -19.68 -12.23 -10.10
C GLN A 59 -19.77 -12.35 -8.56
N ALA A 60 -20.73 -13.12 -8.03
CA ALA A 60 -20.86 -13.35 -6.59
C ALA A 60 -19.68 -14.14 -6.01
N ALA A 61 -19.20 -15.17 -6.72
CA ALA A 61 -18.01 -15.94 -6.33
C ALA A 61 -16.75 -15.06 -6.32
N HIS A 62 -16.58 -14.19 -7.34
CA HIS A 62 -15.46 -13.24 -7.40
C HIS A 62 -15.48 -12.25 -6.22
N LYS A 63 -16.67 -11.74 -5.85
CA LYS A 63 -16.86 -10.85 -4.70
C LYS A 63 -16.55 -11.51 -3.35
N ARG A 64 -16.87 -12.81 -3.21
CA ARG A 64 -16.57 -13.57 -1.99
C ARG A 64 -15.07 -13.82 -1.85
N ARG A 65 -14.40 -14.17 -2.95
CA ARG A 65 -12.94 -14.43 -2.98
C ARG A 65 -12.12 -13.16 -2.73
N THR A 66 -12.52 -12.02 -3.30
CA THR A 66 -11.87 -10.72 -3.06
C THR A 66 -12.02 -10.25 -1.61
N ARG A 67 -13.20 -10.44 -0.99
CA ARG A 67 -13.41 -10.15 0.44
C ARG A 67 -12.52 -10.99 1.34
N TRP A 68 -12.40 -12.29 1.06
CA TRP A 68 -11.50 -13.18 1.82
C TRP A 68 -10.02 -12.79 1.66
N MET A 69 -9.58 -12.45 0.45
CA MET A 69 -8.22 -11.97 0.22
C MET A 69 -7.93 -10.64 0.93
N ALA A 70 -8.90 -9.71 0.96
CA ALA A 70 -8.77 -8.45 1.68
C ALA A 70 -8.64 -8.66 3.20
N LEU A 71 -9.39 -9.60 3.78
CA LEU A 71 -9.27 -9.95 5.20
C LEU A 71 -7.91 -10.55 5.53
N ILE A 72 -7.40 -11.47 4.70
CA ILE A 72 -6.07 -12.08 4.90
C ILE A 72 -4.99 -11.00 4.82
N ALA A 73 -5.05 -10.11 3.82
CA ALA A 73 -4.11 -9.01 3.68
C ALA A 73 -4.14 -8.07 4.91
N ALA A 74 -5.33 -7.74 5.42
CA ALA A 74 -5.47 -6.93 6.64
C ALA A 74 -4.85 -7.62 7.86
N VAL A 75 -5.06 -8.94 8.02
CA VAL A 75 -4.46 -9.71 9.13
C VAL A 75 -2.93 -9.75 9.01
N ILE A 76 -2.38 -9.94 7.81
CA ILE A 76 -0.91 -9.92 7.60
C ILE A 76 -0.33 -8.55 7.93
N LEU A 77 -0.97 -7.45 7.50
CA LEU A 77 -0.52 -6.10 7.82
C LEU A 77 -0.56 -5.82 9.32
N VAL A 78 -1.62 -6.24 10.00
CA VAL A 78 -1.76 -6.07 11.46
C VAL A 78 -0.75 -6.94 12.20
N ALA A 79 -0.63 -8.23 11.89
CA ALA A 79 0.32 -9.13 12.54
C ALA A 79 1.78 -8.73 12.27
N GLY A 80 2.09 -8.34 11.04
CA GLY A 80 3.41 -7.81 10.67
C GLY A 80 3.72 -6.49 11.37
N GLY A 81 2.75 -5.57 11.44
CA GLY A 81 2.88 -4.30 12.16
C GLY A 81 3.05 -4.49 13.68
N ILE A 82 2.29 -5.40 14.28
CA ILE A 82 2.41 -5.76 15.71
C ILE A 82 3.78 -6.41 15.95
N GLY A 83 4.18 -7.37 15.13
CA GLY A 83 5.51 -8.01 15.23
C GLY A 83 6.64 -6.99 15.11
N TRP A 84 6.55 -6.07 14.15
CA TRP A 84 7.50 -4.96 14.01
C TRP A 84 7.51 -4.05 15.23
N TYR A 85 6.34 -3.69 15.77
CA TYR A 85 6.22 -2.81 16.94
C TYR A 85 6.85 -3.41 18.20
N PHE A 86 6.68 -4.71 18.43
CA PHE A 86 7.34 -5.41 19.53
C PHE A 86 8.85 -5.57 19.28
N LEU A 87 9.26 -5.89 18.06
CA LEU A 87 10.69 -5.98 17.72
C LEU A 87 11.38 -4.62 17.87
N ALA A 88 10.71 -3.54 17.45
CA ALA A 88 11.17 -2.16 17.57
C ALA A 88 11.39 -1.75 19.04
N GLN A 89 10.52 -2.18 19.95
CA GLN A 89 10.67 -1.93 21.38
C GLN A 89 11.78 -2.75 22.04
N ASN A 90 12.06 -3.95 21.51
CA ASN A 90 13.08 -4.84 22.06
C ASN A 90 14.49 -4.62 21.48
N TYR A 91 14.70 -3.60 20.64
CA TYR A 91 16.05 -3.10 20.37
C TYR A 91 16.49 -2.27 21.58
N THR A 92 16.97 -2.94 22.62
CA THR A 92 17.77 -2.33 23.67
C THR A 92 18.89 -1.57 22.98
N SER A 93 18.85 -0.23 23.03
CA SER A 93 19.96 0.58 22.58
C SER A 93 21.20 0.13 23.36
N PRO A 94 22.36 -0.04 22.73
CA PRO A 94 23.57 -0.39 23.47
C PRO A 94 23.86 0.73 24.48
N ASP A 95 23.70 0.41 25.77
CA ASP A 95 23.91 1.30 26.90
C ASP A 95 25.41 1.49 27.14
N TRP A 96 26.08 2.12 26.17
CA TRP A 96 27.51 2.42 26.22
C TRP A 96 27.93 3.15 27.49
N TYR A 97 27.01 3.91 28.10
CA TYR A 97 27.22 4.52 29.40
C TYR A 97 27.37 3.46 30.52
N GLN A 98 26.45 2.49 30.59
CA GLN A 98 26.51 1.43 31.59
C GLN A 98 27.72 0.53 31.39
N GLU A 99 28.02 0.18 30.14
CA GLU A 99 29.22 -0.61 29.84
C GLU A 99 30.51 0.12 30.26
N GLY A 100 30.56 1.45 30.08
CA GLY A 100 31.66 2.27 30.59
C GLY A 100 31.69 2.30 32.12
N TYR A 101 30.53 2.45 32.75
CA TYR A 101 30.37 2.50 34.21
C TYR A 101 30.91 1.24 34.89
N ASP A 102 30.51 0.07 34.41
CA ASP A 102 30.98 -1.22 34.93
C ASP A 102 32.50 -1.35 34.84
N ILE A 103 33.10 -0.90 33.74
CA ILE A 103 34.56 -0.90 33.57
C ILE A 103 35.20 -0.01 34.64
N GLY A 104 34.69 1.20 34.84
CA GLY A 104 35.22 2.14 35.83
C GLY A 104 35.05 1.69 37.28
N TYR A 105 33.96 0.98 37.57
CA TYR A 105 33.62 0.55 38.93
C TYR A 105 34.33 -0.76 39.33
N HIS A 106 34.46 -1.73 38.41
CA HIS A 106 35.00 -3.05 38.72
C HIS A 106 36.48 -3.24 38.34
N THR A 107 37.01 -2.48 37.38
CA THR A 107 38.37 -2.68 36.91
C THR A 107 39.36 -1.93 37.80
N PRO A 108 40.43 -2.58 38.31
CA PRO A 108 41.49 -1.88 39.03
C PRO A 108 42.24 -0.96 38.06
N LEU A 109 41.97 0.34 38.16
CA LEU A 109 42.55 1.35 37.29
C LEU A 109 43.97 1.73 37.74
N VAL A 110 44.87 1.92 36.77
CA VAL A 110 46.27 2.31 37.01
C VAL A 110 46.57 3.58 36.24
N GLY A 111 47.03 4.63 36.93
CA GLY A 111 47.35 5.91 36.30
C GLY A 111 47.54 7.04 37.32
N SER A 112 47.86 8.24 36.83
CA SER A 112 47.97 9.46 37.65
C SER A 112 46.70 10.33 37.60
N SER A 113 45.73 9.98 36.76
CA SER A 113 44.46 10.70 36.66
C SER A 113 43.33 9.76 36.29
N VAL A 114 42.12 10.09 36.74
CA VAL A 114 40.89 9.33 36.42
C VAL A 114 40.67 9.27 34.91
N ASP A 115 40.87 10.39 34.22
CA ASP A 115 40.75 10.50 32.78
C ASP A 115 41.72 9.58 32.03
N GLY A 116 43.01 9.61 32.40
CA GLY A 116 44.02 8.78 31.74
C GLY A 116 43.86 7.29 32.05
N ALA A 117 43.39 6.94 33.25
CA ALA A 117 43.16 5.56 33.60
C ALA A 117 41.93 4.97 32.89
N CYS A 118 40.87 5.78 32.70
CA CYS A 118 39.73 5.42 31.86
C CYS A 118 40.10 5.33 30.38
N ASP A 119 40.96 6.22 29.87
CA ASP A 119 41.46 6.11 28.49
C ASP A 119 42.23 4.80 28.29
N LEU A 120 43.05 4.40 29.27
CA LEU A 120 43.79 3.14 29.24
C LEU A 120 42.87 1.91 29.32
N ALA A 121 41.90 1.92 30.24
CA ALA A 121 40.96 0.81 30.43
C ALA A 121 40.05 0.60 29.22
N LEU A 122 39.75 1.67 28.48
CA LEU A 122 38.92 1.62 27.28
C LEU A 122 39.70 1.32 26.00
N LEU A 123 41.04 1.16 26.02
CA LEU A 123 41.86 0.86 24.83
C LEU A 123 41.42 -0.41 24.09
N GLY A 124 40.85 -1.39 24.78
CA GLY A 124 40.29 -2.60 24.16
C GLY A 124 38.95 -2.38 23.45
N LYS A 125 38.24 -1.29 23.77
CA LYS A 125 36.88 -0.96 23.28
C LYS A 125 36.87 0.21 22.29
N ILE A 126 37.78 1.16 22.46
CA ILE A 126 38.01 2.35 21.65
C ILE A 126 39.40 2.20 21.05
N LYS A 127 39.51 2.01 19.74
CA LYS A 127 40.82 1.84 19.10
C LYS A 127 41.58 3.16 19.09
N LEU A 128 42.90 3.07 19.21
CA LEU A 128 43.80 4.21 19.08
C LEU A 128 43.67 4.79 17.65
N GLY A 129 43.05 5.98 17.53
CA GLY A 129 42.71 6.63 16.25
C GLY A 129 41.21 6.73 15.95
N ASP A 130 40.35 6.11 16.76
CA ASP A 130 38.90 6.28 16.63
C ASP A 130 38.49 7.73 16.94
N ASN A 131 37.46 8.22 16.23
CA ASN A 131 36.98 9.59 16.41
C ASN A 131 36.44 9.79 17.84
N PRO A 132 37.05 10.66 18.66
CA PRO A 132 36.60 10.89 20.04
C PRO A 132 35.21 11.51 20.12
N ARG A 133 34.69 12.04 18.99
CA ARG A 133 33.34 12.62 18.91
C ARG A 133 32.24 11.58 18.67
N LEU A 134 32.59 10.32 18.41
CA LEU A 134 31.60 9.25 18.33
C LEU A 134 30.78 9.21 19.62
N ARG A 135 29.45 9.26 19.48
CA ARG A 135 28.51 9.22 20.61
C ARG A 135 28.83 8.05 21.55
N ARG A 136 29.10 6.87 20.98
CA ARG A 136 29.56 5.68 21.69
C ARG A 136 30.77 5.93 22.59
N ASN A 137 31.85 6.48 22.04
CA ASN A 137 33.11 6.67 22.75
C ASN A 137 32.96 7.70 23.89
N ARG A 138 32.15 8.75 23.64
CA ARG A 138 31.84 9.76 24.65
C ARG A 138 31.04 9.17 25.82
N GLU A 139 30.02 8.36 25.54
CA GLU A 139 29.22 7.72 26.59
C GLU A 139 30.02 6.68 27.39
N LEU A 140 30.83 5.85 26.72
CA LEU A 140 31.76 4.92 27.40
C LEU A 140 32.70 5.63 28.37
N ARG A 141 33.32 6.72 27.93
CA ARG A 141 34.26 7.49 28.76
C ARG A 141 33.56 8.16 29.94
N ARG A 142 32.37 8.73 29.72
CA ARG A 142 31.55 9.33 30.78
C ARG A 142 31.13 8.30 31.83
N GLY A 143 30.70 7.12 31.38
CA GLY A 143 30.37 6.00 32.26
C GLY A 143 31.58 5.60 33.11
N CYS A 144 32.73 5.38 32.50
CA CYS A 144 33.95 4.99 33.22
C CYS A 144 34.33 6.00 34.28
N VAL A 145 34.41 7.29 33.94
CA VAL A 145 34.78 8.34 34.91
C VAL A 145 33.79 8.34 36.08
N GLN A 146 32.48 8.21 35.81
CA GLN A 146 31.47 8.15 36.86
C GLN A 146 31.64 6.93 37.76
N GLY A 147 31.83 5.74 37.20
CA GLY A 147 32.02 4.50 37.96
C GLY A 147 33.24 4.56 38.89
N VAL A 148 34.33 5.18 38.44
CA VAL A 148 35.54 5.38 39.26
C VAL A 148 35.29 6.33 40.42
N LEU A 149 34.60 7.44 40.15
CA LEU A 149 34.27 8.43 41.18
C LEU A 149 33.33 7.82 42.23
N ASP A 150 32.36 7.00 41.81
CA ASP A 150 31.45 6.29 42.68
C ASP A 150 32.19 5.25 43.53
N TYR A 151 33.04 4.44 42.90
CA TYR A 151 33.90 3.49 43.60
C TYR A 151 34.78 4.18 44.65
N ALA A 152 35.41 5.30 44.30
CA ALA A 152 36.25 6.09 45.21
C ALA A 152 35.46 6.67 46.39
N ARG A 153 34.20 7.06 46.18
CA ARG A 153 33.30 7.52 47.25
C ARG A 153 32.96 6.40 48.23
N GLU A 154 32.72 5.20 47.73
CA GLU A 154 32.31 4.05 48.54
C GLU A 154 33.47 3.36 49.25
N HIS A 155 34.64 3.24 48.60
CA HIS A 155 35.75 2.41 49.06
C HIS A 155 36.96 3.20 49.62
N LYS A 156 36.93 4.56 49.62
CA LYS A 156 38.07 5.46 49.98
C LYS A 156 39.27 5.30 48.98
N PRO A 157 40.36 6.11 49.06
CA PRO A 157 41.12 6.49 47.86
C PRO A 157 41.73 5.29 47.14
N LEU A 158 41.60 5.32 45.81
CA LEU A 158 42.12 4.32 44.90
C LEU A 158 43.62 4.10 45.16
N PRO A 159 44.05 2.90 45.60
CA PRO A 159 45.43 2.66 46.02
C PRO A 159 46.46 2.84 44.88
N THR A 160 45.99 2.92 43.64
CA THR A 160 46.78 2.94 42.40
C THR A 160 46.69 4.26 41.61
N LEU A 161 45.88 5.23 42.08
CA LEU A 161 45.81 6.57 41.51
C LEU A 161 46.58 7.54 42.42
N LYS A 162 47.74 7.98 41.93
CA LYS A 162 48.64 8.92 42.64
C LYS A 162 48.43 10.35 42.20
#